data_AF-A0A9P0DK64-F1
#
_entry.id   AF-A0A9P0DK64-F1
#
_cell.length_a   1.000
_cell.length_b   1.000
_cell.length_c   1.000
_cell.angle_alpha   90.00
_cell.angle_beta   90.00
_cell.angle_gamma   90.00
#
_symmetry.space_group_name_H-M   'P 1'
#
loop_
_entity.id
_entity.type
_entity.pdbx_description
1 polymer ?
#
loop_
_entity_poly.entity_id
_entity_poly.type
_entity_poly.pdbx_seq_one_letter_code
_entity_poly.pdbx_strand_id
1 'polypeptide(L)'
;MVAIGNIFHNLSRTFTLTAVHLKQLECFFSLTSLYLGMVSGKEFRSNLRKPQPGTKKSEGCRFVPAFTIQAMQKGTCVIPPPKCNAFKEIPPKPSKFRMNYMRGNLPIGREAKGGKVSWKADISKLDFHYYLPMFFDGLCETENPYKLFAQQGIHDLLAHGGQKIFPCIPQLIIPIKDALKTKNKEVMCTTLRVLQHLVKSGDMIGEALVPYYRQVLPALNLFKERNVNCGDEIDYSQMRGDNLADIINETLEVLERFGGEDAFINIKYLIPTYESCMMN
;
A
#
# COMPACT_ATOMS: atom_id res chain seq x y z
N MET A 1 -20.36 15.14 -33.19
CA MET A 1 -19.98 16.50 -33.65
C MET A 1 -19.97 16.46 -35.16
N VAL A 2 -20.83 17.14 -35.94
CA VAL A 2 -21.85 18.19 -35.79
C VAL A 2 -22.75 18.08 -37.05
N ALA A 3 -24.02 18.49 -36.93
CA ALA A 3 -25.05 18.55 -38.00
C ALA A 3 -25.55 17.16 -38.44
N ILE A 4 -26.80 16.78 -38.17
CA ILE A 4 -28.03 17.32 -38.77
C ILE A 4 -29.14 17.19 -37.71
N GLY A 5 -29.80 18.29 -37.32
CA GLY A 5 -31.20 18.42 -37.71
C GLY A 5 -32.02 19.21 -36.68
N ASN A 6 -31.58 20.42 -36.36
CA ASN A 6 -32.40 21.43 -35.67
C ASN A 6 -33.40 22.04 -36.67
N ILE A 7 -34.57 21.43 -36.84
CA ILE A 7 -35.79 22.11 -37.32
C ILE A 7 -36.99 21.50 -36.58
N PHE A 8 -37.00 21.64 -35.26
CA PHE A 8 -38.16 21.37 -34.40
C PHE A 8 -38.52 22.68 -33.69
N HIS A 9 -39.06 23.64 -34.44
CA HIS A 9 -39.93 24.66 -33.87
C HIS A 9 -40.66 25.39 -35.00
N ASN A 10 -41.96 25.61 -34.80
CA ASN A 10 -42.92 26.29 -35.69
C ASN A 10 -43.62 25.41 -36.73
N LEU A 11 -44.66 24.68 -36.32
CA LEU A 11 -46.01 25.25 -36.38
C LEU A 11 -46.98 24.31 -35.65
N SER A 12 -47.47 24.79 -34.52
CA SER A 12 -48.75 24.36 -33.96
C SER A 12 -49.87 24.98 -34.81
N ARG A 13 -50.99 24.25 -34.94
CA ARG A 13 -52.26 24.64 -35.59
C ARG A 13 -52.17 24.59 -37.11
N THR A 14 -53.00 23.84 -37.85
CA THR A 14 -54.43 23.55 -37.70
C THR A 14 -54.72 22.51 -38.78
N PHE A 15 -55.31 21.35 -38.49
CA PHE A 15 -56.28 20.72 -39.40
C PHE A 15 -57.02 19.59 -38.68
N THR A 16 -58.31 19.84 -38.52
CA THR A 16 -59.34 18.97 -37.98
C THR A 16 -59.85 17.98 -39.02
N LEU A 17 -60.13 16.75 -38.54
CA LEU A 17 -60.89 15.64 -39.14
C LEU A 17 -60.28 14.98 -40.40
N THR A 18 -60.12 13.66 -40.43
CA THR A 18 -61.22 12.68 -40.45
C THR A 18 -60.87 11.34 -39.80
N ALA A 19 -61.89 10.69 -39.24
CA ALA A 19 -61.84 9.43 -38.46
C ALA A 19 -61.46 8.16 -39.26
N VAL A 20 -60.80 8.27 -40.42
CA VAL A 20 -60.39 7.12 -41.24
C VAL A 20 -58.95 6.70 -40.96
N HIS A 21 -58.13 7.56 -40.35
CA HIS A 21 -56.70 7.29 -40.16
C HIS A 21 -56.32 6.64 -38.82
N LEU A 22 -57.26 6.47 -37.87
CA LEU A 22 -56.97 5.83 -36.58
C LEU A 22 -56.91 4.29 -36.66
N LYS A 23 -57.60 3.66 -37.62
CA LYS A 23 -57.55 2.19 -37.78
C LYS A 23 -56.25 1.67 -38.40
N GLN A 24 -55.44 2.54 -39.01
CA GLN A 24 -54.14 2.15 -39.58
C GLN A 24 -52.99 2.23 -38.57
N LEU A 25 -53.14 3.00 -37.48
CA LEU A 25 -52.13 3.12 -36.43
C LEU A 25 -52.26 2.03 -35.35
N GLU A 26 -53.47 1.51 -35.08
CA GLU A 26 -53.63 0.35 -34.18
C GLU A 26 -53.12 -0.97 -34.80
N CYS A 27 -53.17 -1.12 -36.14
CA CYS A 27 -52.53 -2.26 -36.82
C CYS A 27 -50.99 -2.19 -36.77
N PHE A 28 -50.39 -0.99 -36.71
CA PHE A 28 -48.93 -0.85 -36.63
C PHE A 28 -48.38 -1.09 -35.22
N PHE A 29 -49.13 -0.74 -34.17
CA PHE A 29 -48.79 -1.09 -32.80
C PHE A 29 -49.05 -2.58 -32.48
N SER A 30 -50.01 -3.23 -33.16
CA SER A 30 -50.25 -4.67 -32.97
C SER A 30 -49.27 -5.58 -33.73
N LEU A 31 -48.62 -5.10 -34.81
CA LEU A 31 -47.68 -5.92 -35.60
C LEU A 31 -46.22 -5.81 -35.13
N THR A 32 -45.86 -4.78 -34.37
CA THR A 32 -44.54 -4.68 -33.72
C THR A 32 -44.49 -5.42 -32.38
N SER A 33 -45.64 -5.76 -31.80
CA SER A 33 -45.73 -6.60 -30.60
C SER A 33 -45.63 -8.11 -30.88
N LEU A 34 -45.65 -8.54 -32.15
CA LEU A 34 -45.61 -9.96 -32.54
C LEU A 34 -44.20 -10.50 -32.86
N TYR A 35 -43.16 -9.67 -32.74
CA TYR A 35 -41.77 -10.08 -33.03
C TYR A 35 -40.74 -9.67 -31.99
N LEU A 36 -41.17 -9.24 -30.79
CA LEU A 36 -40.30 -9.22 -29.61
C LEU A 36 -40.87 -10.21 -28.59
N GLY A 37 -40.60 -11.50 -28.82
CA GLY A 37 -40.75 -12.47 -27.75
C GLY A 37 -39.97 -11.98 -26.54
N MET A 38 -40.68 -11.70 -25.44
CA MET A 38 -40.06 -11.51 -24.13
C MET A 38 -39.39 -12.82 -23.76
N VAL A 39 -38.14 -12.98 -24.22
CA VAL A 39 -37.31 -14.12 -23.86
C VAL A 39 -37.21 -14.09 -22.34
N SER A 40 -37.77 -15.10 -21.67
CA SER A 40 -37.68 -15.21 -20.22
C SER A 40 -36.21 -15.13 -19.82
N GLY A 41 -35.88 -14.48 -18.69
CA GLY A 41 -34.49 -14.43 -18.21
C GLY A 41 -33.82 -15.81 -18.12
N LYS A 42 -34.62 -16.88 -17.98
CA LYS A 42 -34.17 -18.28 -18.07
C LYS A 42 -33.84 -18.71 -19.51
N GLU A 43 -34.68 -18.40 -20.50
CA GLU A 43 -34.42 -18.69 -21.91
C GLU A 43 -33.23 -17.89 -22.45
N PHE A 44 -33.09 -16.62 -22.08
CA PHE A 44 -31.96 -15.80 -22.48
C PHE A 44 -30.64 -16.41 -21.99
N ARG A 45 -30.58 -16.77 -20.69
CA ARG A 45 -29.45 -17.50 -20.08
C ARG A 45 -29.21 -18.87 -20.72
N SER A 46 -30.25 -19.56 -21.16
CA SER A 46 -30.12 -20.87 -21.84
C SER A 46 -29.50 -20.74 -23.24
N ASN A 47 -29.82 -19.67 -23.96
CA ASN A 47 -29.32 -19.44 -25.32
C ASN A 47 -27.89 -18.88 -25.32
N LEU A 48 -27.47 -18.14 -24.28
CA LEU A 48 -26.06 -17.77 -24.09
C LEU A 48 -25.13 -18.97 -24.01
N ARG A 49 -25.60 -20.13 -23.52
CA ARG A 49 -24.78 -21.35 -23.38
C ARG A 49 -24.57 -22.08 -24.70
N LYS A 50 -25.24 -21.69 -25.79
CA LYS A 50 -25.14 -22.35 -27.10
C LYS A 50 -24.05 -21.65 -27.94
N PRO A 51 -23.05 -22.40 -28.45
CA PRO A 51 -22.08 -21.85 -29.39
C PRO A 51 -22.76 -21.45 -30.71
N GLN A 52 -22.20 -20.48 -31.44
CA GLN A 52 -22.74 -20.06 -32.74
C GLN A 52 -22.67 -21.20 -33.77
N PRO A 53 -23.67 -21.35 -34.67
CA PRO A 53 -23.65 -22.37 -35.71
C PRO A 53 -22.49 -22.13 -36.68
N GLY A 54 -21.60 -23.11 -36.87
CA GLY A 54 -20.54 -23.08 -37.89
C GLY A 54 -19.10 -22.81 -37.40
N THR A 55 -18.88 -22.53 -36.11
CA THR A 55 -17.51 -22.37 -35.57
C THR A 55 -16.80 -23.71 -35.37
N LYS A 56 -15.60 -23.86 -35.95
CA LYS A 56 -14.69 -24.99 -35.69
C LYS A 56 -14.45 -25.11 -34.18
N LYS A 57 -14.57 -26.33 -33.62
CA LYS A 57 -14.15 -26.61 -32.24
C LYS A 57 -12.65 -26.35 -32.13
N SER A 58 -12.25 -25.24 -31.53
CA SER A 58 -10.87 -25.08 -31.07
C SER A 58 -10.64 -26.05 -29.91
N GLU A 59 -9.54 -26.79 -29.91
CA GLU A 59 -9.13 -27.69 -28.81
C GLU A 59 -8.68 -26.94 -27.54
N GLY A 60 -9.28 -25.78 -27.27
CA GLY A 60 -8.93 -24.93 -26.16
C GLY A 60 -10.10 -24.06 -25.76
N CYS A 61 -10.13 -23.74 -24.48
CA CYS A 61 -11.09 -22.85 -23.87
C CYS A 61 -10.81 -21.40 -24.30
N ARG A 62 -11.81 -20.69 -24.85
CA ARG A 62 -11.64 -19.29 -25.26
C ARG A 62 -11.54 -18.37 -24.04
N PHE A 63 -10.45 -17.62 -23.91
CA PHE A 63 -10.30 -16.66 -22.81
C PHE A 63 -11.21 -15.43 -23.00
N VAL A 64 -11.95 -15.08 -21.96
CA VAL A 64 -12.93 -13.98 -21.97
C VAL A 64 -12.81 -13.14 -20.69
N PRO A 65 -13.18 -11.85 -20.73
CA PRO A 65 -13.12 -11.00 -19.55
C PRO A 65 -14.11 -11.48 -18.49
N ALA A 66 -13.72 -11.33 -17.22
CA ALA A 66 -14.61 -11.62 -16.08
C ALA A 66 -15.87 -10.76 -16.13
N PHE A 67 -16.95 -11.26 -15.54
CA PHE A 67 -18.23 -10.55 -15.43
C PHE A 67 -18.89 -10.17 -16.77
N THR A 68 -18.50 -10.83 -17.88
CA THR A 68 -19.14 -10.64 -19.19
C THR A 68 -20.11 -11.76 -19.53
N ILE A 69 -21.07 -11.48 -20.41
CA ILE A 69 -21.97 -12.49 -20.98
C ILE A 69 -21.19 -13.65 -21.62
N GLN A 70 -20.02 -13.35 -22.20
CA GLN A 70 -19.13 -14.33 -22.81
C GLN A 70 -18.58 -15.34 -21.81
N ALA A 71 -18.33 -14.92 -20.55
CA ALA A 71 -17.91 -15.81 -19.47
C ALA A 71 -18.96 -16.87 -19.08
N MET A 72 -20.23 -16.67 -19.47
CA MET A 72 -21.32 -17.63 -19.21
C MET A 72 -21.50 -18.67 -20.32
N GLN A 73 -20.74 -18.56 -21.42
CA GLN A 73 -20.87 -19.43 -22.58
C GLN A 73 -20.11 -20.75 -22.35
N LYS A 74 -20.51 -21.83 -23.03
CA LYS A 74 -19.77 -23.10 -22.96
C LYS A 74 -18.46 -22.98 -23.74
N GLY A 75 -17.39 -23.56 -23.21
CA GLY A 75 -16.07 -23.57 -23.86
C GLY A 75 -15.30 -22.24 -23.71
N THR A 76 -15.67 -21.38 -22.76
CA THR A 76 -14.95 -20.15 -22.43
C THR A 76 -14.33 -20.21 -21.04
N CYS A 77 -13.15 -19.61 -20.87
CA CYS A 77 -12.41 -19.54 -19.62
C CYS A 77 -12.24 -18.08 -19.24
N VAL A 78 -12.49 -17.78 -17.97
CA VAL A 78 -12.36 -16.41 -17.48
C VAL A 78 -10.89 -16.08 -17.30
N ILE A 79 -10.47 -14.93 -17.83
CA ILE A 79 -9.12 -14.40 -17.58
C ILE A 79 -9.02 -14.15 -16.06
N PRO A 80 -8.06 -14.78 -15.35
CA PRO A 80 -7.90 -14.55 -13.92
C PRO A 80 -7.55 -13.09 -13.66
N PRO A 81 -7.93 -12.53 -12.50
CA PRO A 81 -7.53 -11.18 -12.13
C PRO A 81 -6.00 -11.06 -12.14
N PRO A 82 -5.44 -9.87 -12.46
CA PRO A 82 -4.01 -9.65 -12.40
C PRO A 82 -3.47 -10.02 -11.01
N LYS A 83 -2.32 -10.69 -10.97
CA LYS A 83 -1.69 -11.06 -9.70
C LYS A 83 -1.28 -9.78 -8.94
N CYS A 84 -1.98 -9.49 -7.86
CA CYS A 84 -1.57 -8.46 -6.90
C CYS A 84 -0.40 -9.02 -6.08
N ASN A 85 0.82 -8.74 -6.52
CA ASN A 85 2.05 -9.12 -5.81
C ASN A 85 2.28 -8.26 -4.56
N ALA A 86 1.31 -8.23 -3.65
CA ALA A 86 1.28 -7.36 -2.49
C ALA A 86 2.52 -7.52 -1.60
N PHE A 87 3.09 -8.73 -1.53
CA PHE A 87 4.25 -9.06 -0.70
C PHE A 87 5.59 -9.04 -1.43
N LYS A 88 5.61 -8.77 -2.73
CA LYS A 88 6.86 -8.78 -3.49
C LYS A 88 7.76 -7.66 -3.01
N GLU A 89 9.00 -8.02 -2.65
CA GLU A 89 10.04 -7.08 -2.26
C GLU A 89 10.29 -6.06 -3.38
N ILE A 90 10.50 -4.81 -2.96
CA ILE A 90 10.78 -3.69 -3.85
C ILE A 90 12.24 -3.32 -3.61
N PRO A 91 13.10 -3.36 -4.65
CA PRO A 91 14.49 -2.98 -4.48
C PRO A 91 14.57 -1.52 -4.04
N PRO A 92 15.41 -1.19 -3.04
CA PRO A 92 15.56 0.16 -2.57
C PRO A 92 16.17 1.05 -3.66
N LYS A 93 15.82 2.33 -3.64
CA LYS A 93 16.47 3.33 -4.50
C LYS A 93 17.90 3.54 -4.01
N PRO A 94 18.82 3.99 -4.88
CA PRO A 94 20.16 4.38 -4.46
C PRO A 94 20.07 5.46 -3.37
N SER A 95 20.61 5.17 -2.18
CA SER A 95 20.55 6.10 -1.05
C SER A 95 21.58 7.23 -1.20
N LYS A 96 21.22 8.42 -0.72
CA LYS A 96 22.15 9.54 -0.50
C LYS A 96 23.24 9.13 0.49
N PHE A 97 22.91 8.27 1.45
CA PHE A 97 23.87 7.69 2.40
C PHE A 97 25.02 6.98 1.69
N ARG A 98 24.71 6.05 0.79
CA ARG A 98 25.72 5.30 0.02
C ARG A 98 26.61 6.23 -0.80
N MET A 99 26.02 7.23 -1.46
CA MET A 99 26.78 8.24 -2.20
C MET A 99 27.75 9.03 -1.28
N ASN A 100 27.30 9.46 -0.10
CA ASN A 100 28.14 10.20 0.85
C ASN A 100 29.23 9.32 1.47
N TYR A 101 28.95 8.04 1.70
CA TYR A 101 29.93 7.06 2.13
C TYR A 101 31.06 6.94 1.09
N MET A 102 30.71 6.72 -0.18
CA MET A 102 31.69 6.58 -1.27
C MET A 102 32.55 7.82 -1.47
N ARG A 103 31.99 9.00 -1.22
CA ARG A 103 32.72 10.28 -1.27
C ARG A 103 33.61 10.53 -0.07
N GLY A 104 33.50 9.74 1.00
CA GLY A 104 34.26 9.93 2.25
C GLY A 104 33.76 11.10 3.11
N ASN A 105 32.58 11.63 2.82
CA ASN A 105 32.01 12.83 3.48
C ASN A 105 31.26 12.52 4.78
N LEU A 106 31.29 11.27 5.24
CA LEU A 106 30.62 10.90 6.46
C LEU A 106 31.45 11.29 7.70
N PRO A 107 30.77 11.78 8.77
CA PRO A 107 31.40 12.11 10.04
C PRO A 107 31.76 10.86 10.85
N ILE A 108 31.46 9.67 10.32
CA ILE A 108 31.74 8.37 10.92
C ILE A 108 32.80 7.63 10.10
N GLY A 109 33.64 6.83 10.75
CA GLY A 109 34.73 6.10 10.12
C GLY A 109 35.08 4.83 10.87
N ARG A 110 36.04 4.08 10.33
CA ARG A 110 36.56 2.87 10.96
C ARG A 110 37.86 3.19 11.68
N GLU A 111 37.98 2.75 12.92
CA GLU A 111 39.23 2.89 13.68
C GLU A 111 40.31 1.94 13.15
N ALA A 112 41.54 2.44 13.02
CA ALA A 112 42.67 1.69 12.45
C ALA A 112 43.12 0.47 13.28
N LYS A 113 42.89 0.47 14.60
CA LYS A 113 43.45 -0.53 15.53
C LYS A 113 42.43 -1.52 16.11
N GLY A 114 41.13 -1.30 15.91
CA GLY A 114 40.10 -2.13 16.55
C GLY A 114 38.92 -2.50 15.65
N GLY A 115 38.88 -2.00 14.41
CA GLY A 115 37.78 -2.27 13.48
C GLY A 115 36.41 -1.72 13.93
N LYS A 116 36.33 -1.09 15.11
CA LYS A 116 35.15 -0.43 15.67
C LYS A 116 34.86 0.86 14.92
N VAL A 117 33.59 1.25 14.96
CA VAL A 117 33.09 2.48 14.37
C VAL A 117 33.43 3.63 15.30
N SER A 118 34.03 4.69 14.76
CA SER A 118 34.37 5.90 15.51
C SER A 118 33.89 7.16 14.79
N TRP A 119 33.53 8.16 15.58
CA TRP A 119 33.13 9.47 15.07
C TRP A 119 34.37 10.35 14.88
N LYS A 120 34.46 11.01 13.72
CA LYS A 120 35.53 11.97 13.40
C LYS A 120 35.30 13.35 14.01
N ALA A 121 34.06 13.64 14.41
CA ALA A 121 33.62 14.90 14.99
C ALA A 121 32.66 14.65 16.15
N ASP A 122 32.61 15.57 17.11
CA ASP A 122 31.70 15.49 18.25
C ASP A 122 30.24 15.50 17.80
N ILE A 123 29.46 14.50 18.23
CA ILE A 123 28.04 14.37 17.89
C ILE A 123 27.25 15.63 18.27
N SER A 124 27.56 16.23 19.41
CA SER A 124 26.90 17.44 19.91
C SER A 124 27.09 18.66 19.01
N LYS A 125 28.12 18.70 18.16
CA LYS A 125 28.40 19.83 17.25
C LYS A 125 27.86 19.61 15.84
N LEU A 126 27.35 18.43 15.52
CA LEU A 126 26.80 18.12 14.20
C LEU A 126 25.47 18.85 13.95
N ASP A 127 25.21 19.17 12.69
CA ASP A 127 23.92 19.65 12.23
C ASP A 127 22.96 18.47 12.00
N PHE A 128 22.00 18.32 12.90
CA PHE A 128 21.02 17.24 12.87
C PHE A 128 20.06 17.34 11.67
N HIS A 129 19.77 18.54 11.16
CA HIS A 129 18.88 18.72 10.01
C HIS A 129 19.47 18.10 8.74
N TYR A 130 20.80 18.11 8.60
CA TYR A 130 21.48 17.49 7.48
C TYR A 130 21.80 16.01 7.75
N TYR A 131 22.45 15.71 8.87
CA TYR A 131 23.00 14.37 9.10
C TYR A 131 21.93 13.36 9.48
N LEU A 132 20.96 13.70 10.34
CA LEU A 132 20.00 12.71 10.83
C LEU A 132 19.13 12.14 9.69
N PRO A 133 18.49 12.96 8.82
CA PRO A 133 17.76 12.42 7.67
C PRO A 133 18.64 11.66 6.68
N MET A 134 19.91 12.08 6.51
CA MET A 134 20.86 11.40 5.63
C MET A 134 21.23 10.00 6.15
N PHE A 135 21.39 9.84 7.47
CA PHE A 135 21.58 8.52 8.08
C PHE A 135 20.31 7.66 8.02
N PHE A 136 19.13 8.23 8.25
CA PHE A 136 17.84 7.53 8.12
C PHE A 136 17.56 7.05 6.69
N ASP A 137 18.01 7.78 5.66
CA ASP A 137 17.96 7.33 4.26
C ASP A 137 18.77 6.04 4.03
N GLY A 138 19.82 5.83 4.84
CA GLY A 138 20.62 4.62 4.88
C GLY A 138 19.92 3.39 5.49
N LEU A 139 18.71 3.52 6.06
CA LEU A 139 17.95 2.36 6.57
C LEU A 139 17.64 1.32 5.49
N CYS A 140 17.56 1.76 4.23
CA CYS A 140 17.31 0.90 3.08
C CYS A 140 18.52 0.03 2.69
N GLU A 141 19.70 0.28 3.27
CA GLU A 141 20.94 -0.40 2.91
C GLU A 141 21.03 -1.80 3.54
N THR A 142 21.25 -2.82 2.72
CA THR A 142 21.39 -4.21 3.17
C THR A 142 22.85 -4.71 3.11
N GLU A 143 23.71 -4.05 2.34
CA GLU A 143 25.09 -4.47 2.12
C GLU A 143 26.05 -3.93 3.19
N ASN A 144 26.99 -4.77 3.64
CA ASN A 144 28.12 -4.34 4.45
C ASN A 144 29.20 -3.71 3.55
N PRO A 145 29.83 -2.59 3.94
CA PRO A 145 29.81 -1.96 5.27
C PRO A 145 28.71 -0.90 5.48
N TYR A 146 27.93 -0.52 4.45
CA TYR A 146 26.98 0.60 4.51
C TYR A 146 25.93 0.42 5.60
N LYS A 147 25.32 -0.77 5.66
CA LYS A 147 24.32 -1.14 6.68
C LYS A 147 24.82 -0.86 8.10
N LEU A 148 26.03 -1.32 8.41
CA LEU A 148 26.63 -1.19 9.74
C LEU A 148 26.83 0.28 10.12
N PHE A 149 27.38 1.10 9.22
CA PHE A 149 27.57 2.52 9.48
C PHE A 149 26.26 3.30 9.59
N ALA A 150 25.25 2.95 8.78
CA ALA A 150 23.93 3.57 8.85
C ALA A 150 23.28 3.28 10.21
N GLN A 151 23.22 2.00 10.60
CA GLN A 151 22.59 1.57 11.87
C GLN A 151 23.30 2.14 13.09
N GLN A 152 24.63 2.06 13.15
CA GLN A 152 25.41 2.61 14.26
C GLN A 152 25.28 4.14 14.33
N GLY A 153 25.35 4.80 13.17
CA GLY A 153 25.22 6.25 13.08
C GLY A 153 23.86 6.75 13.60
N ILE A 154 22.77 6.09 13.20
CA ILE A 154 21.43 6.39 13.72
C ILE A 154 21.37 6.17 15.22
N HIS A 155 21.84 5.01 15.71
CA HIS A 155 21.82 4.70 17.14
C HIS A 155 22.54 5.76 17.97
N ASP A 156 23.76 6.14 17.57
CA ASP A 156 24.56 7.11 18.31
C ASP A 156 23.99 8.54 18.25
N LEU A 157 23.42 8.93 17.10
CA LEU A 157 22.75 10.23 16.93
C LEU A 157 21.49 10.33 17.78
N LEU A 158 20.72 9.24 17.88
CA LEU A 158 19.52 9.20 18.72
C LEU A 158 19.87 9.19 20.21
N ALA A 159 20.92 8.46 20.60
CA ALA A 159 21.36 8.39 21.99
C ALA A 159 21.95 9.71 22.52
N HIS A 160 22.65 10.49 21.67
CA HIS A 160 23.35 11.71 22.08
C HIS A 160 22.74 13.00 21.50
N GLY A 161 21.63 12.90 20.77
CA GLY A 161 21.01 14.05 20.09
C GLY A 161 20.17 14.95 20.99
N GLY A 162 19.54 14.38 22.02
CA GLY A 162 18.67 15.10 22.94
C GLY A 162 17.63 15.96 22.21
N GLN A 163 17.54 17.24 22.59
CA GLN A 163 16.56 18.19 22.08
C GLN A 163 16.73 18.55 20.58
N LYS A 164 17.85 18.16 19.94
CA LYS A 164 18.08 18.40 18.51
C LYS A 164 17.29 17.47 17.59
N ILE A 165 16.77 16.36 18.13
CA ILE A 165 16.04 15.34 17.37
C ILE A 165 14.63 15.84 17.01
N PHE A 166 13.94 16.46 17.97
CA PHE A 166 12.57 16.94 17.83
C PHE A 166 12.31 17.79 16.56
N PRO A 167 13.10 18.85 16.25
CA PRO A 167 12.86 19.65 15.03
C PRO A 167 13.09 18.89 13.72
N CYS A 168 13.77 17.74 13.77
CA CYS A 168 14.06 16.94 12.58
C CYS A 168 12.94 15.96 12.22
N ILE A 169 11.97 15.70 13.11
CA ILE A 169 10.92 14.67 12.94
C ILE A 169 10.23 14.72 11.57
N PRO A 170 9.78 15.88 11.04
CA PRO A 170 9.13 15.93 9.74
C PRO A 170 10.01 15.43 8.59
N GLN A 171 11.33 15.58 8.70
CA GLN A 171 12.29 15.15 7.67
C GLN A 171 12.57 13.65 7.72
N LEU A 172 12.30 12.98 8.85
CA LEU A 172 12.53 11.53 9.02
C LEU A 172 11.38 10.68 8.45
N ILE A 173 10.20 11.25 8.27
CA ILE A 173 9.00 10.53 7.84
C ILE A 173 9.18 9.86 6.47
N ILE A 174 9.77 10.57 5.52
CA ILE A 174 9.97 10.05 4.15
C ILE A 174 10.98 8.89 4.13
N PRO A 175 12.20 9.01 4.71
CA PRO A 175 13.12 7.88 4.83
C PRO A 175 12.53 6.65 5.51
N ILE A 176 11.80 6.82 6.62
CA ILE A 176 11.15 5.71 7.34
C ILE A 176 10.12 5.02 6.45
N LYS A 177 9.26 5.81 5.79
CA LYS A 177 8.24 5.29 4.86
C LYS A 177 8.88 4.52 3.71
N ASP A 178 9.94 5.05 3.11
CA ASP A 178 10.62 4.41 1.98
C ASP A 178 11.31 3.11 2.41
N ALA A 179 11.91 3.06 3.61
CA ALA A 179 12.47 1.83 4.17
C ALA A 179 11.40 0.75 4.41
N LEU A 180 10.26 1.10 5.01
CA LEU A 180 9.13 0.17 5.21
C LEU A 180 8.50 -0.29 3.90
N LYS A 181 8.53 0.55 2.85
CA LYS A 181 7.99 0.24 1.53
C LYS A 181 8.80 -0.83 0.78
N THR A 182 10.07 -1.07 1.15
CA THR A 182 10.91 -2.12 0.54
C THR A 182 10.32 -3.52 0.72
N LYS A 183 9.51 -3.74 1.77
CA LYS A 183 8.94 -5.06 2.15
C LYS A 183 9.99 -6.13 2.44
N ASN A 184 11.25 -5.74 2.56
CA ASN A 184 12.31 -6.62 2.98
C ASN A 184 12.25 -6.76 4.51
N LYS A 185 12.10 -8.00 5.00
CA LYS A 185 11.87 -8.26 6.43
C LYS A 185 12.98 -7.69 7.32
N GLU A 186 14.23 -7.82 6.91
CA GLU A 186 15.40 -7.37 7.68
C GLU A 186 15.44 -5.84 7.81
N VAL A 187 15.17 -5.14 6.70
CA VAL A 187 15.06 -3.67 6.67
C VAL A 187 13.90 -3.20 7.53
N MET A 188 12.74 -3.87 7.44
CA MET A 188 11.57 -3.54 8.23
C MET A 188 11.82 -3.74 9.73
N CYS A 189 12.37 -4.88 10.16
CA CYS A 189 12.71 -5.13 11.57
C CYS A 189 13.67 -4.06 12.10
N THR A 190 14.72 -3.72 11.34
CA THR A 190 15.66 -2.66 11.71
C THR A 190 14.96 -1.31 11.84
N THR A 191 14.13 -0.96 10.86
CA THR A 191 13.41 0.33 10.83
C THR A 191 12.46 0.47 12.01
N LEU A 192 11.77 -0.62 12.40
CA LEU A 192 10.88 -0.63 13.55
C LEU A 192 11.65 -0.49 14.87
N ARG A 193 12.78 -1.20 15.05
CA ARG A 193 13.66 -1.03 16.22
C ARG A 193 14.20 0.41 16.32
N VAL A 194 14.56 1.02 15.19
CA VAL A 194 14.97 2.43 15.12
C VAL A 194 13.82 3.36 15.47
N LEU A 195 12.59 3.07 15.02
CA LEU A 195 11.40 3.85 15.37
C LEU A 195 11.10 3.78 16.88
N GLN A 196 11.20 2.59 17.48
CA GLN A 196 11.07 2.41 18.93
C GLN A 196 12.13 3.23 19.69
N HIS A 197 13.38 3.23 19.22
CA HIS A 197 14.45 4.04 19.82
C HIS A 197 14.14 5.53 19.69
N LEU A 198 13.78 6.01 18.49
CA LEU A 198 13.46 7.41 18.21
C LEU A 198 12.41 7.97 19.18
N VAL A 199 11.33 7.20 19.42
CA VAL A 199 10.23 7.61 20.30
C VAL A 199 10.68 7.68 21.77
N LYS A 200 11.62 6.82 22.17
CA LYS A 200 12.21 6.79 23.53
C LYS A 200 13.33 7.81 23.73
N SER A 201 13.87 8.41 22.66
CA SER A 201 15.03 9.30 22.73
C SER A 201 14.74 10.71 23.22
N GLY A 202 13.48 11.14 23.32
CA GLY A 202 13.15 12.47 23.80
C GLY A 202 11.68 12.70 24.09
N ASP A 203 11.43 13.66 24.97
CA ASP A 203 10.09 14.05 25.39
C ASP A 203 9.31 14.63 24.20
N MET A 204 8.00 14.38 24.16
CA MET A 204 7.08 14.84 23.09
C MET A 204 7.34 14.29 21.68
N ILE A 205 8.40 13.49 21.45
CA ILE A 205 8.68 12.93 20.11
C ILE A 205 7.57 11.99 19.66
N GLY A 206 7.04 11.16 20.57
CA GLY A 206 5.93 10.26 20.29
C GLY A 206 4.66 11.02 19.86
N GLU A 207 4.28 12.06 20.60
CA GLU A 207 3.14 12.93 20.25
C GLU A 207 3.34 13.63 18.90
N ALA A 208 4.55 14.13 18.62
CA ALA A 208 4.87 14.76 17.35
C ALA A 208 4.79 13.79 16.15
N LEU A 209 4.88 12.48 16.38
CA LEU A 209 4.76 11.46 15.34
C LEU A 209 3.31 11.11 14.97
N VAL A 210 2.34 11.37 15.85
CA VAL A 210 0.92 11.00 15.65
C VAL A 210 0.34 11.50 14.32
N PRO A 211 0.56 12.77 13.89
CA PRO A 211 0.06 13.26 12.61
C PRO A 211 0.58 12.47 11.40
N TYR A 212 1.73 11.81 11.54
CA TYR A 212 2.42 11.08 10.48
C TYR A 212 2.11 9.59 10.44
N TYR A 213 1.34 9.05 11.38
CA TYR A 213 0.98 7.62 11.41
C TYR A 213 0.33 7.15 10.10
N ARG A 214 -0.47 8.02 9.45
CA ARG A 214 -1.11 7.73 8.15
C ARG A 214 -0.11 7.42 7.03
N GLN A 215 1.13 7.91 7.14
CA GLN A 215 2.16 7.68 6.13
C GLN A 215 3.01 6.43 6.40
N VAL A 216 3.16 6.07 7.67
CA VAL A 216 4.10 5.03 8.13
C VAL A 216 3.40 3.69 8.37
N LEU A 217 2.28 3.70 9.10
CA LEU A 217 1.62 2.49 9.59
C LEU A 217 0.94 1.60 8.51
N PRO A 218 0.43 2.12 7.38
CA PRO A 218 -0.22 1.25 6.38
C PRO A 218 0.66 0.12 5.85
N ALA A 219 1.98 0.32 5.81
CA ALA A 219 2.92 -0.72 5.40
C ALA A 219 2.97 -1.89 6.38
N LEU A 220 2.75 -1.64 7.69
CA LEU A 220 2.82 -2.65 8.75
C LEU A 220 1.57 -3.54 8.78
N ASN A 221 0.41 -2.99 8.40
CA ASN A 221 -0.86 -3.73 8.38
C ASN A 221 -0.77 -5.00 7.51
N LEU A 222 0.03 -4.97 6.43
CA LEU A 222 0.24 -6.12 5.55
C LEU A 222 0.99 -7.28 6.25
N PHE A 223 1.82 -6.99 7.26
CA PHE A 223 2.70 -7.97 7.89
C PHE A 223 2.30 -8.32 9.32
N LYS A 224 1.35 -7.59 9.93
CA LYS A 224 0.91 -7.77 11.32
C LYS A 224 0.39 -9.18 11.63
N GLU A 225 -0.34 -9.79 10.70
CA GLU A 225 -0.93 -11.13 10.91
C GLU A 225 -0.02 -12.28 10.46
N ARG A 226 1.14 -11.97 9.87
CA ARG A 226 2.04 -12.98 9.30
C ARG A 226 2.99 -13.50 10.38
N ASN A 227 2.43 -14.09 11.43
CA ASN A 227 3.23 -14.83 12.39
C ASN A 227 3.68 -16.17 11.80
N VAL A 228 4.86 -16.65 12.19
CA VAL A 228 5.29 -18.00 11.83
C VAL A 228 4.49 -18.96 12.72
N ASN A 229 3.46 -19.59 12.16
CA ASN A 229 2.70 -20.62 12.86
C ASN A 229 3.52 -21.92 12.86
N CYS A 230 4.47 -22.04 13.79
CA CYS A 230 5.09 -23.31 14.14
C CYS A 230 4.13 -24.05 15.06
N GLY A 231 3.40 -25.06 14.54
CA GLY A 231 2.34 -25.76 15.28
C GLY A 231 2.78 -26.33 16.64
N ASP A 232 3.24 -27.58 16.68
CA ASP A 232 3.83 -28.20 17.88
C ASP A 232 5.36 -28.06 17.92
N GLU A 233 5.94 -27.35 16.95
CA GLU A 233 7.39 -27.20 16.79
C GLU A 233 7.85 -25.88 17.43
N ILE A 234 8.96 -25.90 18.17
CA ILE A 234 9.48 -24.72 18.87
C ILE A 234 10.18 -23.81 17.87
N ASP A 235 9.71 -22.56 17.74
CA ASP A 235 10.34 -21.55 16.90
C ASP A 235 11.59 -20.94 17.56
N TYR A 236 12.76 -21.45 17.19
CA TYR A 236 14.06 -20.91 17.64
C TYR A 236 14.35 -19.49 17.11
N SER A 237 13.59 -18.97 16.15
CA SER A 237 13.76 -17.60 15.65
C SER A 237 13.29 -16.55 16.68
N GLN A 238 12.47 -16.94 17.66
CA GLN A 238 12.11 -16.11 18.82
C GLN A 238 13.33 -15.73 19.67
N MET A 239 14.31 -16.63 19.85
CA MET A 239 15.55 -16.32 20.58
C MET A 239 16.41 -15.24 19.91
N ARG A 240 16.27 -15.05 18.59
CA ARG A 240 16.97 -13.97 17.85
C ARG A 240 16.15 -12.68 17.78
N GLY A 241 14.87 -12.73 18.17
CA GLY A 241 13.96 -11.58 18.15
C GLY A 241 13.68 -11.06 16.73
N ASP A 242 13.77 -11.90 15.70
CA ASP A 242 13.65 -11.49 14.29
C ASP A 242 12.23 -11.70 13.72
N ASN A 243 11.26 -12.04 14.57
CA ASN A 243 9.87 -12.14 14.16
C ASN A 243 9.29 -10.74 13.91
N LEU A 244 9.05 -10.44 12.64
CA LEU A 244 8.54 -9.14 12.20
C LEU A 244 7.17 -8.83 12.83
N ALA A 245 6.28 -9.81 12.99
CA ALA A 245 4.94 -9.58 13.52
C ALA A 245 4.99 -9.13 14.99
N ASP A 246 5.85 -9.78 15.79
CA ASP A 246 6.03 -9.44 17.20
C ASP A 246 6.65 -8.04 17.36
N ILE A 247 7.68 -7.72 16.56
CA ILE A 247 8.28 -6.36 16.56
C ILE A 247 7.24 -5.31 16.13
N ILE A 248 6.36 -5.62 15.17
CA ILE A 248 5.28 -4.70 14.77
C ILE A 248 4.37 -4.42 15.98
N ASN A 249 3.90 -5.45 16.68
CA ASN A 249 3.03 -5.27 17.85
C ASN A 249 3.75 -4.48 18.95
N GLU A 250 4.98 -4.85 19.31
CA GLU A 250 5.78 -4.11 20.30
C GLU A 250 5.96 -2.63 19.88
N THR A 251 6.18 -2.37 18.60
CA THR A 251 6.33 -1.00 18.10
C THR A 251 5.03 -0.22 18.21
N LEU A 252 3.88 -0.82 17.90
CA LEU A 252 2.57 -0.17 18.04
C LEU A 252 2.27 0.16 19.50
N GLU A 253 2.63 -0.74 20.43
CA GLU A 253 2.50 -0.48 21.87
C GLU A 253 3.40 0.67 22.32
N VAL A 254 4.66 0.72 21.87
CA VAL A 254 5.56 1.84 22.17
C VAL A 254 5.00 3.16 21.60
N LEU A 255 4.43 3.14 20.40
CA LEU A 255 3.81 4.32 19.80
C LEU A 255 2.57 4.78 20.60
N GLU A 256 1.75 3.85 21.11
CA GLU A 256 0.62 4.18 21.97
C GLU A 256 1.08 4.77 23.32
N ARG A 257 2.05 4.13 23.98
CA ARG A 257 2.53 4.56 25.31
C ARG A 257 3.15 5.96 25.33
N PHE A 258 3.82 6.35 24.25
CA PHE A 258 4.52 7.65 24.16
C PHE A 258 3.81 8.67 23.25
N GLY A 259 2.72 8.28 22.58
CA GLY A 259 2.01 9.12 21.61
C GLY A 259 0.90 10.00 22.19
N GLY A 260 0.63 9.91 23.49
CA GLY A 260 -0.42 10.68 24.16
C GLY A 260 -1.84 10.15 23.92
N GLU A 261 -2.84 10.94 24.31
CA GLU A 261 -4.25 10.53 24.35
C GLU A 261 -4.83 10.15 22.97
N ASP A 262 -4.39 10.85 21.91
CA ASP A 262 -4.90 10.66 20.54
C ASP A 262 -4.21 9.50 19.78
N ALA A 263 -3.15 8.91 20.34
CA ALA A 263 -2.36 7.89 19.65
C ALA A 263 -3.20 6.66 19.30
N PHE A 264 -3.94 6.13 20.27
CA PHE A 264 -4.73 4.91 20.08
C PHE A 264 -5.78 5.06 18.97
N ILE A 265 -6.53 6.17 18.95
CA ILE A 265 -7.57 6.41 17.94
C ILE A 265 -6.96 6.44 16.54
N ASN A 266 -5.82 7.12 16.38
CA ASN A 266 -5.13 7.20 15.09
C ASN A 266 -4.55 5.85 14.66
N ILE A 267 -3.99 5.06 15.58
CA ILE A 267 -3.50 3.71 15.29
C ILE A 267 -4.65 2.79 14.90
N LYS A 268 -5.74 2.76 15.68
CA LYS A 268 -6.92 1.90 15.45
C LYS A 268 -7.61 2.21 14.11
N TYR A 269 -7.65 3.48 13.72
CA TYR A 269 -8.17 3.89 12.41
C TYR A 269 -7.36 3.28 11.24
N LEU A 270 -6.05 3.12 11.40
CA LEU A 270 -5.15 2.62 10.36
C LEU A 270 -4.96 1.10 10.40
N ILE A 271 -4.98 0.53 11.59
CA ILE A 271 -4.81 -0.90 11.85
C ILE A 271 -6.01 -1.37 12.70
N PRO A 272 -7.11 -1.78 12.05
CA PRO A 272 -8.33 -2.17 12.76
C PRO A 272 -8.14 -3.35 13.72
N THR A 273 -7.12 -4.20 13.48
CA THR A 273 -6.81 -5.38 14.28
C THR A 273 -5.90 -5.10 15.48
N TYR A 274 -5.50 -3.84 15.72
CA TYR A 274 -4.74 -3.47 16.91
C TYR A 274 -5.66 -3.36 18.14
N GLU A 275 -5.19 -3.84 19.29
CA GLU A 275 -5.86 -3.75 20.59
C GLU A 275 -4.99 -2.93 21.55
N SER A 276 -5.61 -2.11 22.40
CA SER A 276 -4.89 -1.19 23.28
C SER A 276 -4.09 -1.95 24.33
N CYS A 277 -2.85 -1.51 24.56
CA CYS A 277 -2.01 -2.05 25.63
C CYS A 277 -2.18 -1.31 26.98
N MET A 278 -2.84 -0.15 26.99
CA MET A 278 -3.01 0.69 28.17
C MET A 278 -4.35 0.49 28.88
N MET A 279 -5.33 -0.13 28.22
CA MET A 279 -6.68 -0.36 28.75
C MET A 279 -6.95 -1.81 29.21
N ASN A 280 -5.88 -2.58 29.49
CA ASN A 280 -5.95 -3.96 29.99
C ASN A 280 -5.56 -4.07 31.46
#